data_AF-A0A915I5Q1-F1
#
_entry.id   AF-A0A915I5Q1-F1
#
_cell.length_a   1.000
_cell.length_b   1.000
_cell.length_c   1.000
_cell.angle_alpha   90.00
_cell.angle_beta   90.00
_cell.angle_gamma   90.00
#
_symmetry.space_group_name_H-M   'P 1'
#
loop_
_entity.id
_entity.type
_entity.pdbx_description
1 polymer ?
#
loop_
_entity_poly.entity_id
_entity_poly.type
_entity_poly.pdbx_seq_one_letter_code
_entity_poly.pdbx_strand_id
1 'polypeptide(L)'
;ILIDSATELSIKHHKFGTVVCIEGPRFSTKAESLMFKSWGAHIIGMTQVPEVCLAKELGLFYAAIALATDYDSWREDVNEVDVESVLDVFRAHSRKTVELLKVAVCRLAEKNWTEHTKKLEAKKRLNTVNSNGTERKFPFRLVTLCRFYSVPIRRKRQIMVKKAIMGV
;
A
#
# COMPACT_ATOMS: atom_id res chain seq x y z
N ILE A 1 -9.27 -6.44 -9.24
CA ILE A 1 -10.08 -7.21 -8.26
C ILE A 1 -10.35 -6.37 -7.02
N LEU A 2 -9.37 -6.13 -6.14
CA LEU A 2 -9.61 -5.33 -4.92
C LEU A 2 -10.16 -3.92 -5.21
N ILE A 3 -9.54 -3.18 -6.15
CA ILE A 3 -10.01 -1.85 -6.56
C ILE A 3 -11.43 -1.91 -7.15
N ASP A 4 -11.68 -2.90 -8.00
CA ASP A 4 -12.99 -3.07 -8.65
C ASP A 4 -14.07 -3.43 -7.62
N SER A 5 -13.73 -4.23 -6.60
CA SER A 5 -14.64 -4.58 -5.49
C SER A 5 -14.90 -3.38 -4.58
N ALA A 6 -13.89 -2.55 -4.32
CA ALA A 6 -14.06 -1.31 -3.56
C ALA A 6 -14.92 -0.30 -4.32
N THR A 7 -14.81 -0.26 -5.65
CA THR A 7 -15.63 0.59 -6.52
C THR A 7 -17.10 0.16 -6.50
N GLU A 8 -17.37 -1.15 -6.59
CA GLU A 8 -18.72 -1.70 -6.51
C GLU A 8 -19.41 -1.37 -5.17
N LEU A 9 -18.68 -1.53 -4.07
CA LEU A 9 -19.19 -1.22 -2.73
C LEU A 9 -19.22 0.29 -2.42
N SER A 10 -18.88 1.14 -3.38
CA SER A 10 -18.80 2.60 -3.21
C SER A 10 -17.94 3.03 -2.02
N ILE A 11 -16.89 2.25 -1.71
CA ILE A 11 -15.94 2.54 -0.65
C ILE A 11 -14.92 3.56 -1.18
N LYS A 12 -14.70 4.65 -0.44
CA LYS A 12 -13.65 5.62 -0.76
C LYS A 12 -12.29 4.93 -0.74
N HIS A 13 -11.58 4.96 -1.86
CA HIS A 13 -10.30 4.27 -2.00
C HIS A 13 -9.33 5.05 -2.90
N HIS A 14 -8.04 4.74 -2.77
CA HIS A 14 -6.99 5.22 -3.65
C HIS A 14 -6.46 4.05 -4.48
N LYS A 15 -6.24 4.26 -5.79
CA LYS A 15 -5.76 3.20 -6.70
C LYS A 15 -4.28 2.85 -6.53
N PHE A 16 -3.52 3.76 -5.92
CA PHE A 16 -2.07 3.63 -5.71
C PHE A 16 -1.68 4.33 -4.42
N GLY A 17 -0.62 3.83 -3.78
CA GLY A 17 0.04 4.47 -2.66
C GLY A 17 1.38 3.80 -2.37
N THR A 18 2.34 4.58 -1.87
CA THR A 18 3.63 4.09 -1.39
C THR A 18 3.59 4.03 0.13
N VAL A 19 3.87 2.85 0.69
CA VAL A 19 3.93 2.63 2.14
C VAL A 19 5.37 2.72 2.61
N VAL A 20 5.63 3.51 3.64
CA VAL A 20 6.87 3.46 4.41
C VAL A 20 6.66 2.55 5.62
N CYS A 21 7.55 1.58 5.78
CA CYS A 21 7.54 0.68 6.92
C CYS A 21 8.59 1.15 7.92
N ILE A 22 8.16 1.53 9.12
CA ILE A 22 9.05 1.84 10.26
C ILE A 22 9.09 0.64 11.21
N GLU A 23 10.09 0.61 12.09
CA GLU A 23 10.27 -0.52 13.02
C GLU A 23 9.23 -0.53 14.17
N GLY A 24 8.76 0.64 14.61
CA GLY A 24 7.84 0.73 15.76
C GLY A 24 8.54 0.43 17.09
N PRO A 25 7.81 0.22 18.22
CA PRO A 25 6.39 0.45 18.44
C PRO A 25 6.03 1.94 18.59
N ARG A 26 7.03 2.83 18.63
CA ARG A 26 6.84 4.28 18.71
C ARG A 26 6.24 4.83 17.42
N PHE A 27 5.40 5.86 17.55
CA PHE A 27 4.99 6.68 16.40
C PHE A 27 6.16 7.53 15.88
N SER A 28 5.99 8.05 14.66
CA SER A 28 6.98 8.92 14.05
C SER A 28 6.92 10.31 14.66
N THR A 29 8.09 10.91 14.85
CA THR A 29 8.19 12.33 15.17
C THR A 29 7.73 13.18 13.98
N LYS A 30 7.36 14.43 14.22
CA LYS A 30 7.01 15.38 13.15
C LYS A 30 8.11 15.53 12.09
N ALA A 31 9.38 15.52 12.52
CA ALA A 31 10.51 15.59 11.62
C ALA A 31 10.60 14.36 10.70
N GLU A 32 10.43 13.16 11.25
CA GLU A 32 10.39 11.90 10.49
C GLU A 32 9.21 11.89 9.52
N SER A 33 8.01 12.30 9.96
CA SER A 33 6.81 12.36 9.12
C SER A 33 6.98 13.30 7.92
N LEU A 34 7.57 14.48 8.13
CA LEU A 34 7.90 15.42 7.05
C LEU A 34 8.96 14.86 6.10
N MET A 35 9.96 14.15 6.62
CA MET A 35 10.96 13.46 5.80
C MET A 35 10.31 12.40 4.90
N PHE A 36 9.45 11.53 5.44
CA PHE A 36 8.76 10.50 4.65
C PHE A 36 7.85 11.11 3.58
N LYS A 37 7.17 12.22 3.90
CA LYS A 37 6.38 12.97 2.93
C LYS A 37 7.25 13.54 1.81
N SER A 38 8.46 14.01 2.12
CA SER A 38 9.42 14.48 1.11
C SER A 38 9.88 13.36 0.17
N TRP A 39 9.92 12.12 0.65
CA TRP A 39 10.22 10.94 -0.18
C TRP A 39 9.06 10.51 -1.08
N GLY A 40 7.88 11.13 -0.94
CA GLY A 40 6.67 10.75 -1.68
C GLY A 40 5.94 9.54 -1.06
N ALA A 41 6.16 9.26 0.22
CA ALA A 41 5.35 8.30 0.96
C ALA A 41 3.91 8.79 1.07
N HIS A 42 2.97 7.85 0.99
CA HIS A 42 1.53 8.13 1.09
C HIS A 42 0.94 7.63 2.41
N ILE A 43 1.44 6.48 2.89
CA ILE A 43 0.96 5.82 4.12
C ILE A 43 2.20 5.36 4.90
N ILE A 44 2.09 5.36 6.21
CA ILE A 44 3.08 4.78 7.12
C ILE A 44 2.50 3.53 7.78
N GLY A 45 3.33 2.53 8.02
CA GLY A 45 2.96 1.29 8.70
C GLY A 45 4.16 0.63 9.36
N MET A 46 3.93 -0.50 10.03
CA MET A 46 4.98 -1.24 10.76
C MET A 46 5.10 -2.71 10.34
N THR A 47 4.22 -3.21 9.45
CA THR A 47 4.07 -4.66 9.22
C THR A 47 4.29 -5.11 7.78
N GLN A 48 4.19 -4.20 6.81
CA GLN A 48 4.23 -4.56 5.39
C GLN A 48 5.59 -5.11 4.95
N VAL A 49 6.68 -4.71 5.62
CA VAL A 49 8.02 -5.26 5.46
C VAL A 49 8.38 -5.97 6.77
N PRO A 50 8.81 -7.25 6.74
CA PRO A 50 9.24 -8.05 5.59
C PRO A 50 8.15 -8.87 4.89
N GLU A 51 6.87 -8.74 5.27
CA GLU A 51 5.77 -9.58 4.80
C GLU A 51 5.69 -9.70 3.26
N VAL A 52 5.76 -8.57 2.54
CA VAL A 52 5.72 -8.56 1.07
C VAL A 52 6.92 -9.26 0.42
N CYS A 53 8.10 -9.17 1.06
CA CYS A 53 9.32 -9.81 0.58
C CYS A 53 9.20 -11.34 0.71
N LEU A 54 8.76 -11.80 1.88
CA LEU A 54 8.58 -13.22 2.15
C LEU A 54 7.51 -13.86 1.25
N ALA A 55 6.37 -13.17 1.07
CA ALA A 55 5.34 -13.63 0.14
C ALA A 55 5.88 -13.77 -1.30
N LYS A 56 6.75 -12.84 -1.70
CA LYS A 56 7.38 -12.87 -3.02
C LYS A 56 8.37 -14.03 -3.17
N GLU A 57 9.16 -14.31 -2.15
CA GLU A 57 10.12 -15.43 -2.12
C GLU A 57 9.42 -16.79 -2.16
N LEU A 58 8.28 -16.91 -1.47
CA LEU A 58 7.47 -18.12 -1.49
C LEU A 58 6.76 -18.33 -2.84
N GLY A 59 6.64 -17.29 -3.67
CA GLY A 59 5.93 -17.33 -4.94
C GLY A 59 4.42 -17.19 -4.79
N LEU A 60 3.97 -16.46 -3.77
CA LEU A 60 2.57 -16.17 -3.51
C LEU A 60 2.13 -14.89 -4.22
N PHE A 61 0.84 -14.82 -4.57
CA PHE A 61 0.22 -13.54 -4.94
C PHE A 61 -0.02 -12.74 -3.67
N TYR A 62 0.54 -11.53 -3.62
CA TYR A 62 0.40 -10.64 -2.48
C TYR A 62 -0.31 -9.35 -2.90
N ALA A 63 -1.29 -8.94 -2.12
CA ALA A 63 -1.94 -7.64 -2.21
C ALA A 63 -2.31 -7.17 -0.81
N ALA A 64 -2.05 -5.91 -0.51
CA ALA A 64 -2.35 -5.31 0.79
C ALA A 64 -3.52 -4.32 0.69
N ILE A 65 -4.35 -4.29 1.73
CA ILE A 65 -5.37 -3.25 1.95
C ILE A 65 -4.85 -2.42 3.11
N ALA A 66 -4.47 -1.17 2.83
CA ALA A 66 -4.04 -0.23 3.87
C ALA A 66 -5.23 0.66 4.27
N LEU A 67 -5.55 0.67 5.56
CA LEU A 67 -6.56 1.55 6.13
C LEU A 67 -5.86 2.77 6.72
N ALA A 68 -6.23 3.97 6.26
CA ALA A 68 -5.76 5.20 6.87
C ALA A 68 -6.58 5.44 8.15
N THR A 69 -5.96 5.23 9.31
CA THR A 69 -6.56 5.43 10.64
C THR A 69 -6.34 6.84 11.15
N ASP A 70 -5.21 7.44 10.79
CA ASP A 70 -4.75 8.72 11.29
C ASP A 70 -3.93 9.44 10.20
N TYR A 71 -3.59 10.69 10.47
CA TYR A 71 -2.79 11.51 9.58
C TYR A 71 -1.32 11.60 10.05
N ASP A 72 -0.85 10.75 10.95
CA ASP A 72 0.47 10.86 11.58
C ASP A 72 0.70 12.27 12.18
N SER A 73 1.93 12.57 12.60
CA SER A 73 2.28 13.83 13.28
C SER A 73 2.63 15.00 12.35
N TRP A 74 2.33 14.94 11.03
CA TRP A 74 2.71 16.02 10.09
C TRP A 74 1.75 17.19 10.05
N ARG A 75 0.49 17.00 10.45
CA ARG A 75 -0.51 18.07 10.51
C ARG A 75 -0.40 18.81 11.83
N GLU A 76 -0.35 20.14 11.74
CA GLU A 76 -0.37 21.02 12.93
C GLU A 76 -1.80 21.23 13.46
N ASP A 77 -2.80 20.97 12.62
CA ASP A 77 -4.23 21.14 12.87
C ASP A 77 -4.92 19.90 13.45
N VAL A 78 -4.19 18.80 13.63
CA VAL A 78 -4.71 17.52 14.11
C VAL A 78 -3.90 17.09 15.33
N ASN A 79 -4.58 16.68 16.39
CA ASN A 79 -3.95 16.20 17.62
C ASN A 79 -2.98 15.04 17.33
N GLU A 80 -1.96 14.89 18.18
CA GLU A 80 -1.00 13.78 18.11
C GLU A 80 -1.71 12.43 18.06
N VAL A 81 -1.09 11.46 17.38
CA VAL A 81 -1.69 10.14 17.18
C VAL A 81 -1.78 9.41 18.52
N ASP A 82 -3.01 9.15 18.94
CA ASP A 82 -3.31 8.34 20.12
C ASP A 82 -3.83 6.95 19.74
N VAL A 83 -3.44 5.94 20.51
CA VAL A 83 -3.77 4.53 20.25
C VAL A 83 -5.28 4.30 20.28
N GLU A 84 -6.01 4.96 21.18
CA GLU A 84 -7.47 4.81 21.30
C GLU A 84 -8.17 5.37 20.06
N SER A 85 -7.74 6.54 19.59
CA SER A 85 -8.27 7.17 18.37
C SER A 85 -8.07 6.29 17.13
N VAL A 86 -6.91 5.64 17.01
CA VAL A 86 -6.59 4.71 15.92
C VAL A 86 -7.51 3.49 15.97
N LEU A 87 -7.73 2.93 17.16
CA LEU A 87 -8.58 1.76 17.35
C LEU A 87 -10.05 2.04 17.02
N ASP A 88 -10.56 3.23 17.35
CA ASP A 88 -11.95 3.60 17.06
C ASP A 88 -12.20 3.79 15.56
N VAL A 89 -11.29 4.48 14.87
CA VAL A 89 -11.35 4.60 13.41
C VAL A 89 -11.21 3.23 12.75
N PHE A 90 -10.31 2.38 13.24
CA PHE A 90 -10.15 1.01 12.76
C PHE A 90 -11.44 0.20 12.93
N ARG A 91 -12.07 0.25 14.10
CA ARG A 91 -13.36 -0.44 14.35
C ARG A 91 -14.45 0.04 13.40
N ALA A 92 -14.53 1.35 13.14
CA ALA A 92 -15.49 1.93 12.19
C ALA A 92 -15.26 1.44 10.75
N HIS A 93 -14.01 1.20 10.36
CA HIS A 93 -13.63 0.76 9.01
C HIS A 93 -13.55 -0.76 8.83
N SER A 94 -13.46 -1.52 9.93
CA SER A 94 -13.32 -2.98 9.89
C SER A 94 -14.49 -3.67 9.17
N ARG A 95 -15.73 -3.26 9.44
CA ARG A 95 -16.93 -3.82 8.80
C ARG A 95 -16.90 -3.70 7.27
N LYS A 96 -16.57 -2.50 6.77
CA LYS A 96 -16.42 -2.24 5.32
C LYS A 96 -15.29 -3.07 4.70
N THR A 97 -14.21 -3.28 5.46
CA THR A 97 -13.06 -4.09 5.01
C THR A 97 -13.43 -5.56 4.89
N VAL A 98 -14.21 -6.10 5.84
CA VAL A 98 -14.70 -7.48 5.79
C VAL A 98 -15.64 -7.69 4.60
N GLU A 99 -16.56 -6.75 4.35
CA GLU A 99 -17.44 -6.80 3.16
C GLU A 99 -16.64 -6.75 1.85
N LEU A 100 -15.65 -5.87 1.78
CA LEU A 100 -14.73 -5.80 0.64
C LEU A 100 -14.01 -7.13 0.40
N LEU A 101 -13.49 -7.76 1.46
CA LEU A 101 -12.81 -9.04 1.36
C LEU A 101 -13.74 -10.15 0.88
N LYS A 102 -14.99 -10.21 1.36
CA LYS A 102 -15.97 -11.19 0.89
C LYS A 102 -16.19 -11.10 -0.62
N VAL A 103 -16.45 -9.89 -1.14
CA VAL A 103 -16.65 -9.67 -2.59
C VAL A 103 -15.37 -9.97 -3.37
N ALA A 104 -14.21 -9.57 -2.84
CA ALA A 104 -12.93 -9.82 -3.50
C ALA A 104 -12.61 -11.31 -3.60
N VAL A 105 -12.86 -12.10 -2.55
CA VAL A 105 -12.63 -13.55 -2.55
C VAL A 105 -13.52 -14.27 -3.55
N CYS A 106 -14.81 -13.89 -3.65
CA CYS A 106 -15.69 -14.44 -4.69
C CYS A 106 -15.15 -14.19 -6.10
N ARG A 107 -14.73 -12.95 -6.40
CA ARG A 107 -14.13 -12.59 -7.70
C ARG A 107 -12.78 -13.24 -7.95
N LEU A 108 -12.01 -13.52 -6.90
CA LEU A 108 -10.75 -14.27 -7.01
C LEU A 108 -11.05 -15.72 -7.44
N ALA A 109 -12.08 -16.35 -6.89
CA ALA A 109 -12.46 -17.73 -7.19
C ALA A 109 -12.97 -17.91 -8.63
N GLU A 110 -13.64 -16.92 -9.20
CA GLU A 110 -14.14 -16.95 -10.58
C GLU A 110 -13.02 -16.91 -11.65
N LYS A 111 -11.83 -16.40 -11.30
CA LYS A 111 -10.73 -16.26 -12.26
C LYS A 111 -9.84 -17.50 -12.34
N ASN A 112 -9.38 -17.80 -13.54
CA ASN A 112 -8.37 -18.83 -13.77
C ASN A 112 -6.96 -18.25 -13.56
N TRP A 113 -6.23 -18.80 -12.57
CA TRP A 113 -4.89 -18.34 -12.17
C TRP A 113 -3.75 -19.15 -12.76
N THR A 114 -4.02 -20.19 -13.56
CA THR A 114 -3.02 -21.17 -14.02
C THR A 114 -1.83 -20.55 -14.76
N GLU A 115 -2.04 -19.55 -15.62
CA GLU A 115 -0.92 -18.86 -16.28
C GLU A 115 -0.10 -18.02 -15.31
N HIS A 116 -0.78 -17.37 -14.36
CA HIS A 116 -0.14 -16.49 -13.40
C HIS A 116 0.70 -17.30 -12.41
N THR A 117 0.21 -18.46 -11.96
CA THR A 117 0.94 -19.38 -11.07
C THR A 117 2.18 -19.93 -11.77
N LYS A 118 2.05 -20.39 -13.03
CA LYS A 118 3.21 -20.83 -13.84
C LYS A 118 4.28 -19.73 -13.97
N LYS A 119 3.87 -18.47 -14.19
CA LYS A 119 4.79 -17.32 -14.24
C LYS A 119 5.50 -17.08 -12.89
N LEU A 120 4.81 -17.27 -11.76
CA LEU A 120 5.42 -17.15 -10.43
C LEU A 120 6.40 -18.28 -10.14
N GLU A 121 6.03 -19.52 -10.46
CA GLU A 121 6.90 -20.70 -10.31
C GLU A 121 8.18 -20.58 -11.17
N ALA A 122 8.06 -20.12 -12.40
CA ALA A 122 9.22 -19.86 -13.27
C ALA A 122 10.18 -18.83 -12.64
N LYS A 123 9.64 -17.74 -12.07
CA LYS A 123 10.45 -16.73 -11.36
C LYS A 123 11.07 -17.27 -10.08
N LYS A 124 10.36 -18.13 -9.35
CA LYS A 124 10.89 -18.79 -8.16
C LYS A 124 12.11 -19.64 -8.53
N ARG A 125 12.01 -20.49 -9.56
CA ARG A 125 13.11 -21.32 -10.07
C ARG A 125 14.33 -20.49 -10.49
N LEU A 126 14.13 -19.39 -11.21
CA LEU A 126 15.20 -18.45 -11.58
C LEU A 126 15.95 -17.90 -10.37
N ASN A 127 15.22 -17.57 -9.29
CA ASN A 127 15.84 -17.06 -8.07
C ASN A 127 16.60 -18.14 -7.28
N THR A 128 16.14 -19.40 -7.33
CA THR A 128 16.81 -20.53 -6.64
C THR A 128 18.04 -21.04 -7.38
N VAL A 129 18.07 -20.97 -8.71
CA VAL A 129 19.26 -21.33 -9.49
C VAL A 129 20.40 -20.33 -9.25
N ASN A 130 20.07 -19.05 -9.04
CA ASN A 130 21.06 -18.02 -8.74
C ASN A 130 21.61 -18.07 -7.29
N SER A 131 21.02 -18.85 -6.38
CA SER A 131 21.54 -19.00 -5.00
C SER A 131 22.70 -19.99 -4.86
N ASN A 132 23.08 -20.73 -5.91
CA ASN A 132 24.14 -21.74 -5.87
C ASN A 132 25.56 -21.22 -6.22
N GLY A 133 25.87 -19.96 -5.90
CA GLY A 133 27.27 -19.52 -5.83
C GLY A 133 27.78 -18.58 -6.93
N THR A 134 26.94 -17.71 -7.50
CA THR A 134 27.42 -16.52 -8.22
C THR A 134 26.89 -15.26 -7.56
N GLU A 135 27.76 -14.25 -7.41
CA GLU A 135 27.53 -13.03 -6.64
C GLU A 135 26.12 -12.46 -6.81
N ARG A 136 25.49 -12.15 -5.67
CA ARG A 136 24.22 -11.42 -5.63
C ARG A 136 24.44 -10.00 -6.15
N LYS A 137 24.43 -9.82 -7.46
CA LYS A 137 24.01 -8.55 -8.05
C LYS A 137 22.50 -8.45 -7.85
N PHE A 138 22.08 -8.09 -6.63
CA PHE A 138 20.81 -7.41 -6.48
C PHE A 138 20.91 -6.19 -7.38
N PRO A 139 20.12 -6.08 -8.47
CA PRO A 139 20.00 -4.78 -9.10
C PRO A 139 19.40 -3.89 -8.01
N PHE A 140 20.22 -3.05 -7.39
CA PHE A 140 19.80 -1.98 -6.49
C PHE A 140 18.98 -0.99 -7.34
N ARG A 141 17.74 -1.41 -7.60
CA ARG A 141 16.56 -0.61 -7.80
C ARG A 141 15.57 -1.18 -6.80
N LEU A 142 15.81 -0.90 -5.51
CA LEU A 142 14.75 -0.87 -4.51
C LEU A 142 13.87 0.38 -4.78
N VAL A 143 13.41 0.48 -6.02
CA VAL A 143 12.16 1.17 -6.34
C VAL A 143 11.21 0.00 -6.35
N THR A 144 10.41 -0.15 -5.29
CA THR A 144 9.22 -1.00 -5.31
C THR A 144 8.29 -0.43 -6.37
N LEU A 145 8.61 -0.79 -7.61
CA LEU A 145 7.88 -0.44 -8.80
C LEU A 145 6.68 -1.38 -8.75
N CYS A 146 5.61 -0.93 -8.10
CA CYS A 146 4.26 -1.24 -8.55
C CYS A 146 4.17 -0.74 -10.00
N ARG A 147 4.73 -1.51 -10.94
CA ARG A 147 4.67 -1.23 -12.38
C ARG A 147 3.29 -1.68 -12.85
N PHE A 148 2.27 -0.89 -12.54
CA PHE A 148 1.19 -0.69 -13.49
C PHE A 148 1.78 0.02 -14.71
N TYR A 149 1.32 -0.39 -15.90
CA TYR A 149 1.85 0.00 -17.19
C TYR A 149 2.21 1.49 -17.28
N SER A 150 3.39 1.77 -17.84
CA SER A 150 3.92 3.10 -18.11
C SER A 150 2.94 3.92 -18.97
N VAL A 151 2.37 4.97 -18.39
CA VAL A 151 1.84 6.13 -19.15
C VAL A 151 2.56 7.36 -18.61
N PRO A 152 3.20 8.19 -19.46
CA PRO A 152 4.00 9.31 -19.00
C PRO A 152 3.07 10.45 -18.52
N ILE A 153 2.85 10.56 -17.21
CA ILE A 153 2.14 11.70 -16.63
C ILE A 153 3.15 12.83 -16.40
N ARG A 154 3.02 13.85 -17.25
CA ARG A 154 3.70 15.14 -17.13
C ARG A 154 3.47 15.76 -15.74
N ARG A 155 4.56 16.29 -15.19
CA ARG A 155 4.66 17.23 -14.06
C ARG A 155 3.39 18.08 -13.87
N LYS A 156 2.78 18.07 -12.69
CA LYS A 156 2.32 19.29 -12.00
C LYS A 156 2.50 19.16 -10.49
N ARG A 157 3.29 20.10 -9.97
CA ARG A 157 3.46 20.40 -8.54
C ARG A 157 2.13 20.91 -7.96
N GLN A 158 1.86 20.51 -6.72
CA GLN A 158 1.32 21.28 -5.59
C GLN A 158 0.04 22.15 -5.73
N ILE A 159 -0.88 21.88 -4.78
CA ILE A 159 -1.64 22.82 -3.93
C ILE A 159 -2.66 23.75 -4.63
N MET A 160 -3.95 23.63 -4.27
CA MET A 160 -4.70 24.61 -3.45
C MET A 160 -6.21 24.37 -3.57
N VAL A 161 -6.85 23.93 -2.47
CA VAL A 161 -8.23 24.31 -2.18
C VAL A 161 -8.17 25.80 -1.82
N LYS A 162 -8.75 26.67 -2.66
CA LYS A 162 -9.05 28.06 -2.30
C LYS A 162 -10.49 28.38 -2.72
N LYS A 163 -11.34 28.50 -1.68
CA LYS A 163 -12.47 29.42 -1.47
C LYS A 163 -13.39 29.84 -2.64
N ALA A 164 -14.68 29.56 -2.45
CA ALA A 164 -15.83 30.48 -2.58
C ALA A 164 -17.04 29.72 -1.99
N ILE A 165 -17.58 29.98 -0.78
CA ILE A 165 -18.43 31.09 -0.32
C ILE A 165 -19.24 31.80 -1.42
N MET A 166 -20.57 31.69 -1.26
CA MET A 166 -21.69 32.50 -1.75
C MET A 166 -22.27 32.30 -3.18
N GLY A 167 -23.54 31.85 -3.19
CA GLY A 167 -24.62 32.52 -3.93
C GLY A 167 -25.15 31.80 -5.18
N VAL A 168 -26.15 30.92 -5.02
CA VAL A 168 -27.57 31.11 -5.42
C VAL A 168 -28.42 30.25 -4.48
#